data_AF-A0A7C3NKE6-F1
#
_entry.id   AF-A0A7C3NKE6-F1
#
_cell.length_a   1.000
_cell.length_b   1.000
_cell.length_c   1.000
_cell.angle_alpha   90.00
_cell.angle_beta   90.00
_cell.angle_gamma   90.00
#
_symmetry.space_group_name_H-M   'P 1'
#
loop_
_entity.id
_entity.type
_entity.pdbx_description
1 polymer ?
#
loop_
_entity_poly.entity_id
_entity_poly.type
_entity_poly.pdbx_seq_one_letter_code
_entity_poly.pdbx_strand_id
1 'polypeptide(L)'
;MSRIDGLKKLIIKHERRLQLLKEKQAQDGADTWPQVIMEIEDIEQMIEELQTELAKLRSRTDEPPEPMWQILGLLVAIIGVAWVIYTFYANGKIFITPETTPKPSATITTAAAISIQPIPSYLESDTGLRVGQELRSLNGRFILKMQEDGNVVLYDNDNGMPLWATNTNGSNANYLEMQGDGNLVLYTVDGAIWSSQTASDQVTKNYTLLLQDDGNLVIYRDEIPIWATDTNQ
;
A
#
# COMPACT_ATOMS: atom_id res chain seq x y z
N MET A 1 16.53 -13.39 -13.31
CA MET A 1 16.55 -11.93 -13.02
C MET A 1 17.19 -11.76 -11.65
N SER A 2 18.15 -10.85 -11.47
CA SER A 2 18.81 -10.72 -10.16
C SER A 2 17.89 -10.01 -9.16
N ARG A 3 18.02 -10.32 -7.87
CA ARG A 3 17.27 -9.62 -6.80
C ARG A 3 17.50 -8.10 -6.84
N ILE A 4 18.71 -7.68 -7.24
CA ILE A 4 19.08 -6.29 -7.46
C ILE A 4 18.27 -5.66 -8.61
N ASP A 5 18.11 -6.36 -9.73
CA ASP A 5 17.31 -5.87 -10.87
C ASP A 5 15.83 -5.77 -10.54
N GLY A 6 15.31 -6.70 -9.72
CA GLY A 6 13.93 -6.65 -9.20
C GLY A 6 13.70 -5.42 -8.32
N LEU A 7 14.59 -5.18 -7.35
CA LEU A 7 14.50 -4.00 -6.48
C LEU A 7 14.61 -2.68 -7.26
N LYS A 8 15.52 -2.59 -8.24
CA LYS A 8 15.65 -1.41 -9.10
C LYS A 8 14.37 -1.11 -9.87
N LYS A 9 13.72 -2.12 -10.45
CA LYS A 9 12.44 -1.93 -11.15
C LYS A 9 11.33 -1.51 -10.20
N LEU A 10 11.28 -2.10 -9.01
CA LEU A 10 10.28 -1.77 -8.00
C LEU A 10 10.42 -0.33 -7.51
N ILE A 11 11.65 0.14 -7.28
CA ILE A 11 11.95 1.54 -6.95
C ILE A 11 11.46 2.47 -8.07
N ILE A 12 11.81 2.20 -9.32
CA ILE A 12 11.38 3.03 -10.48
C ILE A 12 9.85 3.09 -10.59
N LYS A 13 9.15 1.99 -10.30
CA LYS A 13 7.68 1.94 -10.33
C LYS A 13 7.08 2.84 -9.26
N HIS A 14 7.59 2.78 -8.04
CA HIS A 14 7.12 3.61 -6.93
C HIS A 14 7.48 5.08 -7.11
N GLU A 15 8.67 5.39 -7.63
CA GLU A 15 9.09 6.76 -7.96
C GLU A 15 8.16 7.41 -8.98
N ARG A 16 7.73 6.66 -10.02
CA ARG A 16 6.74 7.16 -10.99
C ARG A 16 5.39 7.45 -10.35
N ARG A 17 4.92 6.57 -9.46
CA ARG A 17 3.65 6.77 -8.75
C ARG A 17 3.73 7.97 -7.81
N LEU A 18 4.83 8.08 -7.06
CA LEU A 18 5.09 9.22 -6.19
C LEU A 18 5.11 10.54 -6.97
N GLN A 19 5.73 10.56 -8.15
CA GLN A 19 5.74 11.73 -9.02
C GLN A 19 4.33 12.13 -9.44
N LEU A 20 3.51 11.19 -9.89
CA LEU A 20 2.12 11.47 -10.29
C LEU A 20 1.28 12.02 -9.14
N LEU A 21 1.44 11.48 -7.93
CA LEU A 21 0.72 11.94 -6.75
C LEU A 21 1.16 13.35 -6.32
N LYS A 22 2.47 13.64 -6.36
CA LYS A 22 2.99 14.98 -6.08
C LYS A 22 2.57 16.00 -7.13
N GLU A 23 2.49 15.62 -8.40
CA GLU A 23 1.94 16.46 -9.47
C GLU A 23 0.46 16.75 -9.23
N LYS A 24 -0.32 15.73 -8.83
CA LYS A 24 -1.73 15.90 -8.46
C LYS A 24 -1.89 16.81 -7.24
N GLN A 25 -1.11 16.61 -6.18
CA GLN A 25 -1.10 17.49 -5.01
C GLN A 25 -0.71 18.94 -5.37
N ALA A 26 0.22 19.13 -6.32
CA ALA A 26 0.59 20.47 -6.79
C ALA A 26 -0.52 21.14 -7.61
N GLN A 27 -1.34 20.36 -8.34
CA GLN A 27 -2.50 20.86 -9.07
C GLN A 27 -3.66 21.21 -8.13
N ASP A 28 -3.93 20.36 -7.14
CA ASP A 28 -5.07 20.49 -6.23
C ASP A 28 -4.76 21.44 -5.05
N GLY A 29 -3.49 21.61 -4.67
CA GLY A 29 -3.05 22.53 -3.63
C GLY A 29 -3.71 22.27 -2.28
N ALA A 30 -4.46 23.24 -1.76
CA ALA A 30 -5.20 23.11 -0.50
C ALA A 30 -6.41 22.17 -0.59
N ASP A 31 -6.88 21.87 -1.81
CA ASP A 31 -7.99 20.95 -2.06
C ASP A 31 -7.52 19.50 -2.25
N THR A 32 -6.21 19.25 -2.04
CA THR A 32 -5.65 17.89 -2.11
C THR A 32 -6.32 16.98 -1.08
N TRP A 33 -6.84 15.86 -1.56
CA TRP A 33 -7.45 14.85 -0.71
C TRP A 33 -6.46 14.30 0.33
N PRO A 34 -6.85 14.19 1.61
CA PRO A 34 -5.97 13.67 2.67
C PRO A 34 -5.36 12.29 2.36
N GLN A 35 -6.08 11.46 1.60
CA GLN A 35 -5.62 10.14 1.16
C GLN A 35 -4.41 10.24 0.22
N VAL A 36 -4.34 11.25 -0.65
CA VAL A 36 -3.20 11.48 -1.55
C VAL A 36 -1.96 11.87 -0.74
N ILE A 37 -2.13 12.63 0.33
CA ILE A 37 -1.04 13.05 1.21
C ILE A 37 -0.45 11.83 1.95
N MET A 38 -1.30 10.98 2.53
CA MET A 38 -0.87 9.75 3.19
C MET A 38 -0.20 8.78 2.22
N GLU A 39 -0.74 8.66 0.99
CA GLU A 39 -0.16 7.79 -0.03
C GLU A 39 1.23 8.26 -0.49
N ILE A 40 1.45 9.58 -0.53
CA ILE A 40 2.78 10.16 -0.78
C ILE A 40 3.74 9.74 0.34
N GLU A 41 3.36 9.90 1.60
CA GLU A 41 4.19 9.56 2.76
C GLU A 41 4.52 8.05 2.81
N ASP A 42 3.53 7.19 2.59
CA ASP A 42 3.71 5.73 2.58
C ASP A 42 4.64 5.28 1.44
N ILE A 43 4.49 5.87 0.24
CA ILE A 43 5.35 5.53 -0.90
C ILE A 43 6.77 6.06 -0.68
N GLU A 44 6.93 7.24 -0.08
CA GLU A 44 8.24 7.77 0.30
C GLU A 44 8.97 6.83 1.24
N GLN A 45 8.30 6.38 2.32
CA GLN A 45 8.87 5.43 3.26
C GLN A 45 9.24 4.11 2.57
N MET A 46 8.36 3.57 1.72
CA MET A 46 8.62 2.32 1.02
C MET A 46 9.82 2.43 0.06
N ILE A 47 9.99 3.57 -0.63
CA ILE A 47 11.17 3.81 -1.48
C ILE A 47 12.44 3.82 -0.64
N GLU A 48 12.45 4.48 0.52
CA GLU A 48 13.61 4.51 1.42
C GLU A 48 14.01 3.11 1.92
N GLU A 49 13.03 2.28 2.28
CA GLU A 49 13.26 0.90 2.68
C GLU A 49 13.84 0.06 1.54
N LEU A 50 13.29 0.19 0.32
CA LEU A 50 13.79 -0.50 -0.87
C LEU A 50 15.21 -0.05 -1.25
N GLN A 51 15.50 1.24 -1.15
CA GLN A 51 16.83 1.79 -1.39
C GLN A 51 17.84 1.30 -0.34
N THR A 52 17.42 1.20 0.92
CA THR A 52 18.23 0.64 2.01
C THR A 52 18.54 -0.84 1.76
N GLU A 53 17.56 -1.63 1.32
CA GLU A 53 17.77 -3.04 0.99
C GLU A 53 18.68 -3.20 -0.25
N LEU A 54 18.51 -2.35 -1.27
CA LEU A 54 19.39 -2.31 -2.42
C LEU A 54 20.85 -1.99 -2.03
N ALA A 55 21.06 -1.06 -1.09
CA ALA A 55 22.38 -0.70 -0.59
C ALA A 55 23.04 -1.86 0.19
N LYS A 56 22.28 -2.59 1.02
CA LYS A 56 22.75 -3.79 1.72
C LYS A 56 23.13 -4.93 0.77
N LEU A 57 22.40 -5.08 -0.32
CA LEU A 57 22.72 -6.12 -1.32
C LEU A 57 23.93 -5.74 -2.16
N ARG A 58 24.07 -4.46 -2.51
CA ARG A 58 25.26 -3.94 -3.21
C ARG A 58 26.53 -4.06 -2.37
N SER A 59 26.49 -3.83 -1.06
CA SER A 59 27.68 -3.99 -0.20
C SER A 59 28.12 -5.45 -0.01
N ARG A 60 27.26 -6.40 -0.35
CA ARG A 60 27.53 -7.85 -0.27
C ARG A 60 28.12 -8.42 -1.57
N THR A 61 28.06 -7.67 -2.66
CA THR A 61 28.66 -7.96 -3.96
C THR A 61 29.80 -6.98 -4.18
N ASP A 62 31.05 -7.44 -4.28
CA ASP A 62 32.24 -6.60 -4.48
C ASP A 62 32.25 -5.86 -5.84
N GLU A 63 31.31 -4.94 -6.07
CA GLU A 63 31.26 -4.09 -7.26
C GLU A 63 31.78 -2.69 -6.89
N PRO A 64 32.78 -2.14 -7.61
CA PRO A 64 33.35 -0.84 -7.28
C PRO A 64 32.29 0.27 -7.44
N PRO A 65 32.30 1.31 -6.57
CA PRO A 65 31.32 2.38 -6.65
C PRO A 65 31.44 3.13 -7.99
N GLU A 66 30.31 3.29 -8.67
CA GLU A 66 30.13 4.17 -9.82
C GLU A 66 30.81 5.55 -9.59
N PRO A 67 31.54 6.11 -10.57
CA PRO A 67 32.30 7.33 -10.38
C PRO A 67 31.37 8.50 -10.03
N MET A 68 31.68 9.13 -8.89
CA MET A 68 30.94 10.17 -8.15
C MET A 68 30.38 11.35 -8.98
N TRP A 69 30.83 11.58 -10.20
CA TRP A 69 30.31 12.66 -11.05
C TRP A 69 28.93 12.35 -11.65
N GLN A 70 28.52 11.08 -11.73
CA GLN A 70 27.12 10.74 -12.03
C GLN A 70 26.18 10.93 -10.82
N ILE A 71 26.71 10.89 -9.60
CA ILE A 71 25.95 11.11 -8.35
C ILE A 71 25.83 12.61 -8.03
N LEU A 72 26.71 13.47 -8.57
CA LEU A 72 26.68 14.91 -8.34
C LEU A 72 25.77 15.71 -9.30
N GLY A 73 25.17 15.06 -10.31
CA GLY A 73 24.21 15.71 -11.22
C GLY A 73 22.82 15.99 -10.62
N LEU A 74 22.46 15.37 -9.49
CA LEU A 74 21.14 15.48 -8.85
C LEU A 74 21.20 16.02 -7.41
N LEU A 75 22.29 16.69 -7.02
CA LEU A 75 22.37 17.48 -5.78
C LEU A 75 22.18 18.99 -6.00
N VAL A 76 21.80 19.42 -7.21
CA VAL A 76 21.57 20.84 -7.55
C VAL A 76 20.08 21.17 -7.79
N ALA A 77 19.16 20.20 -7.73
CA ALA A 77 17.71 20.47 -7.95
C ALA A 77 16.84 20.53 -6.68
N ILE A 78 17.39 20.30 -5.47
CA ILE A 78 16.59 20.25 -4.21
C ILE A 78 16.88 21.43 -3.25
N ILE A 79 17.88 22.30 -3.53
CA ILE A 79 18.12 23.52 -2.73
C ILE A 79 17.39 24.74 -3.34
N GLY A 80 16.14 24.56 -3.76
CA GLY A 80 15.31 25.62 -4.36
C GLY A 80 14.07 26.01 -3.56
N VAL A 81 13.56 25.14 -2.69
CA VAL A 81 12.22 25.33 -2.07
C VAL A 81 12.27 25.58 -0.56
N ALA A 82 13.41 25.30 0.11
CA ALA A 82 13.58 25.57 1.54
C ALA A 82 13.91 27.04 1.89
N TRP A 83 14.19 27.91 0.91
CA TRP A 83 14.51 29.33 1.15
C TRP A 83 13.25 30.21 1.29
N VAL A 84 12.09 29.75 0.84
CA VAL A 84 10.85 30.56 0.74
C VAL A 84 9.97 30.49 1.99
N ILE A 85 10.21 29.53 2.90
CA ILE A 85 9.46 29.43 4.18
C ILE A 85 10.20 30.12 5.34
N TYR A 86 11.52 30.38 5.21
CA TYR A 86 12.30 31.09 6.24
C TYR A 86 12.03 32.60 6.30
N THR A 87 11.26 33.15 5.35
CA THR A 87 10.50 34.39 5.60
C THR A 87 9.29 34.10 6.47
N PHE A 88 9.55 33.55 7.67
CA PHE A 88 8.99 34.04 8.93
C PHE A 88 8.50 35.48 8.69
N TYR A 89 7.21 35.75 8.84
CA TYR A 89 6.65 36.01 10.17
C TYR A 89 7.67 36.72 11.08
N ALA A 90 8.32 37.73 10.52
CA ALA A 90 8.71 38.91 11.22
C ALA A 90 7.45 39.43 11.95
N ASN A 91 7.42 39.27 13.27
CA ASN A 91 7.23 40.36 14.24
C ASN A 91 6.54 39.85 15.51
N GLY A 92 7.29 39.79 16.62
CA GLY A 92 6.70 39.99 17.95
C GLY A 92 7.10 39.00 19.05
N LYS A 93 8.31 39.17 19.57
CA LYS A 93 8.86 38.72 20.88
C LYS A 93 7.86 38.33 22.00
N ILE A 94 8.24 37.37 22.86
CA ILE A 94 8.50 37.48 24.34
C ILE A 94 8.91 36.09 24.93
N PHE A 95 10.16 35.82 25.36
CA PHE A 95 10.88 35.99 26.67
C PHE A 95 11.02 34.69 27.53
N ILE A 96 12.29 34.21 27.70
CA ILE A 96 13.02 33.55 28.84
C ILE A 96 12.33 32.41 29.65
N THR A 97 12.97 31.30 30.07
CA THR A 97 14.30 31.01 30.68
C THR A 97 14.65 29.50 30.58
N PRO A 98 15.93 29.06 30.75
CA PRO A 98 16.28 27.64 30.80
C PRO A 98 16.15 27.11 32.24
N GLU A 99 15.44 26.01 32.44
CA GLU A 99 15.43 25.32 33.73
C GLU A 99 15.92 23.87 33.56
N THR A 100 16.89 23.55 34.40
CA THR A 100 17.64 22.30 34.52
C THR A 100 16.83 21.21 35.23
N THR A 101 16.59 20.07 34.54
CA THR A 101 16.46 18.65 34.99
C THR A 101 15.77 18.32 36.34
N PRO A 102 14.95 17.24 36.44
CA PRO A 102 15.32 15.90 35.95
C PRO A 102 14.20 15.07 35.31
N LYS A 103 14.64 14.04 34.58
CA LYS A 103 13.85 12.94 34.01
C LYS A 103 12.96 12.27 35.07
N PRO A 104 11.67 12.05 34.78
CA PRO A 104 10.94 10.89 35.26
C PRO A 104 10.79 9.87 34.12
N SER A 105 11.21 8.64 34.36
CA SER A 105 10.68 7.48 33.66
C SER A 105 9.17 7.47 33.86
N ALA A 106 8.40 7.67 32.79
CA ALA A 106 6.96 7.48 32.78
C ALA A 106 6.64 6.27 31.89
N THR A 107 6.17 5.23 32.56
CA THR A 107 5.43 4.08 32.03
C THR A 107 4.46 4.50 30.92
N ILE A 108 4.55 3.85 29.75
CA ILE A 108 3.59 4.05 28.66
C ILE A 108 2.29 3.35 29.07
N THR A 109 1.37 4.08 29.70
CA THR A 109 -0.01 3.62 29.84
C THR A 109 -0.69 3.82 28.50
N THR A 110 -1.08 2.72 27.88
CA THR A 110 -1.88 2.61 26.66
C THR A 110 -3.15 3.45 26.75
N ALA A 111 -3.22 4.50 25.93
CA ALA A 111 -4.47 5.10 25.50
C ALA A 111 -4.65 4.75 24.02
N ALA A 112 -5.71 3.98 23.72
CA ALA A 112 -6.06 3.57 22.36
C ALA A 112 -6.37 4.81 21.50
N ALA A 113 -5.45 5.18 20.62
CA ALA A 113 -5.75 6.05 19.50
C ALA A 113 -6.68 5.28 18.55
N ILE A 114 -7.84 5.85 18.23
CA ILE A 114 -8.75 5.33 17.20
C ILE A 114 -7.99 5.44 15.87
N SER A 115 -7.50 4.32 15.37
CA SER A 115 -6.78 4.24 14.10
C SER A 115 -7.78 4.13 12.96
N ILE A 116 -7.94 5.20 12.17
CA ILE A 116 -8.69 5.15 10.91
C ILE A 116 -7.71 4.59 9.86
N GLN A 117 -7.52 3.27 9.83
CA GLN A 117 -6.72 2.62 8.80
C GLN A 117 -7.39 2.82 7.43
N PRO A 118 -6.66 3.24 6.39
CA PRO A 118 -7.22 3.30 5.05
C PRO A 118 -7.68 1.90 4.61
N ILE A 119 -8.81 1.84 3.90
CA ILE A 119 -9.30 0.59 3.33
C ILE A 119 -8.30 0.15 2.27
N PRO A 120 -7.71 -1.05 2.36
CA PRO A 120 -6.68 -1.49 1.42
C PRO A 120 -7.28 -1.80 0.04
N SER A 121 -6.46 -1.73 -1.01
CA SER A 121 -6.82 -2.15 -2.37
C SER A 121 -6.37 -3.58 -2.70
N TYR A 122 -5.66 -4.23 -1.80
CA TYR A 122 -5.08 -5.56 -2.00
C TYR A 122 -5.04 -6.39 -0.73
N LEU A 123 -4.88 -7.71 -0.90
CA LEU A 123 -4.50 -8.65 0.15
C LEU A 123 -3.14 -9.25 -0.19
N GLU A 124 -2.24 -9.29 0.79
CA GLU A 124 -1.01 -10.08 0.72
C GLU A 124 -1.30 -11.55 1.08
N SER A 125 -0.31 -12.40 0.80
CA SER A 125 -0.32 -13.79 1.24
C SER A 125 -0.53 -13.91 2.76
N ASP A 126 -1.33 -14.88 3.18
CA ASP A 126 -1.73 -15.16 4.56
C ASP A 126 -2.55 -14.01 5.20
N THR A 127 -3.19 -13.16 4.39
CA THR A 127 -4.12 -12.10 4.84
C THR A 127 -5.51 -12.26 4.23
N GLY A 128 -6.50 -11.58 4.80
CA GLY A 128 -7.89 -11.83 4.43
C GLY A 128 -8.89 -10.78 4.88
N LEU A 129 -10.13 -10.91 4.39
CA LEU A 129 -11.29 -10.13 4.78
C LEU A 129 -12.22 -10.95 5.68
N ARG A 130 -12.62 -10.37 6.81
CA ARG A 130 -13.73 -10.83 7.63
C ARG A 130 -15.03 -10.16 7.19
N VAL A 131 -16.16 -10.70 7.65
CA VAL A 131 -17.48 -10.10 7.46
C VAL A 131 -17.47 -8.61 7.78
N GLY A 132 -18.01 -7.81 6.87
CA GLY A 132 -18.09 -6.35 6.95
C GLY A 132 -16.83 -5.63 6.45
N GLN A 133 -15.70 -6.32 6.28
CA GLN A 133 -14.49 -5.76 5.70
C GLN A 133 -14.57 -5.75 4.17
N GLU A 134 -13.79 -4.84 3.58
CA GLU A 134 -13.77 -4.62 2.14
C GLU A 134 -12.35 -4.29 1.65
N LEU A 135 -12.11 -4.55 0.36
CA LEU A 135 -11.08 -3.88 -0.41
C LEU A 135 -11.72 -2.76 -1.23
N ARG A 136 -10.96 -1.70 -1.50
CA ARG A 136 -11.37 -0.60 -2.36
C ARG A 136 -10.29 -0.28 -3.39
N SER A 137 -10.66 -0.15 -4.66
CA SER A 137 -9.73 0.30 -5.69
C SER A 137 -9.15 1.67 -5.34
N LEU A 138 -8.00 2.02 -5.90
CA LEU A 138 -7.30 3.26 -5.56
C LEU A 138 -8.10 4.50 -5.99
N ASN A 139 -8.84 4.40 -7.08
CA ASN A 139 -9.78 5.43 -7.52
C ASN A 139 -11.09 5.47 -6.72
N GLY A 140 -11.29 4.54 -5.77
CA GLY A 140 -12.45 4.48 -4.90
C GLY A 140 -13.72 3.89 -5.52
N ARG A 141 -13.73 3.67 -6.84
CA ARG A 141 -14.91 3.27 -7.62
C ARG A 141 -15.29 1.80 -7.44
N PHE A 142 -14.34 0.90 -7.20
CA PHE A 142 -14.63 -0.53 -7.08
C PHE A 142 -14.44 -0.99 -5.64
N ILE A 143 -15.33 -1.87 -5.19
CA ILE A 143 -15.30 -2.44 -3.84
C ILE A 143 -15.45 -3.95 -3.93
N LEU A 144 -14.53 -4.70 -3.31
CA LEU A 144 -14.74 -6.11 -3.00
C LEU A 144 -15.16 -6.23 -1.54
N LYS A 145 -16.33 -6.79 -1.25
CA LYS A 145 -16.88 -6.84 0.10
C LYS A 145 -17.17 -8.27 0.56
N MET A 146 -16.73 -8.60 1.77
CA MET A 146 -17.19 -9.79 2.49
C MET A 146 -18.49 -9.45 3.22
N GLN A 147 -19.62 -9.92 2.68
CA GLN A 147 -20.95 -9.54 3.14
C GLN A 147 -21.39 -10.36 4.37
N GLU A 148 -22.37 -9.83 5.12
CA GLU A 148 -22.92 -10.47 6.32
C GLU A 148 -23.66 -11.78 6.03
N ASP A 149 -24.14 -11.97 4.81
CA ASP A 149 -24.82 -13.19 4.37
C ASP A 149 -23.84 -14.30 3.93
N GLY A 150 -22.52 -14.06 4.02
CA GLY A 150 -21.49 -15.02 3.62
C GLY A 150 -21.17 -15.01 2.12
N ASN A 151 -21.65 -14.01 1.37
CA ASN A 151 -21.22 -13.80 -0.01
C ASN A 151 -20.01 -12.87 -0.08
N VAL A 152 -19.13 -13.07 -1.05
CA VAL A 152 -18.10 -12.10 -1.43
C VAL A 152 -18.51 -11.51 -2.77
N VAL A 153 -18.62 -10.19 -2.84
CA VAL A 153 -19.14 -9.51 -4.03
C VAL A 153 -18.25 -8.32 -4.40
N LEU A 154 -17.92 -8.24 -5.69
CA LEU A 154 -17.27 -7.11 -6.32
C LEU A 154 -18.34 -6.18 -6.91
N TYR A 155 -18.28 -4.90 -6.57
CA TYR A 155 -19.21 -3.87 -7.02
C TYR A 155 -18.49 -2.75 -7.78
N ASP A 156 -19.19 -2.18 -8.75
CA ASP A 156 -19.00 -0.78 -9.14
C ASP A 156 -19.78 0.09 -8.14
N ASN A 157 -19.06 0.78 -7.27
CA ASN A 157 -19.60 1.58 -6.18
C ASN A 157 -20.33 2.84 -6.66
N ASP A 158 -20.02 3.34 -7.86
CA ASP A 158 -20.66 4.54 -8.38
C ASP A 158 -22.14 4.31 -8.71
N ASN A 159 -22.47 3.10 -9.17
CA ASN A 159 -23.83 2.73 -9.59
C ASN A 159 -24.42 1.57 -8.75
N GLY A 160 -23.65 0.97 -7.84
CA GLY A 160 -24.06 -0.15 -7.01
C GLY A 160 -24.21 -1.49 -7.75
N MET A 161 -23.70 -1.58 -8.99
CA MET A 161 -23.83 -2.78 -9.81
C MET A 161 -22.87 -3.88 -9.35
N PRO A 162 -23.35 -5.11 -9.08
CA PRO A 162 -22.48 -6.25 -8.84
C PRO A 162 -21.81 -6.67 -10.16
N LEU A 163 -20.48 -6.72 -10.16
CA LEU A 163 -19.68 -7.16 -11.31
C LEU A 163 -19.35 -8.65 -11.24
N TRP A 164 -19.09 -9.15 -10.02
CA TRP A 164 -18.72 -10.55 -9.77
C TRP A 164 -19.10 -10.97 -8.34
N ALA A 165 -19.39 -12.26 -8.13
CA ALA A 165 -19.67 -12.81 -6.80
C ALA A 165 -19.23 -14.28 -6.66
N THR A 166 -18.93 -14.71 -5.43
CA THR A 166 -18.70 -16.13 -5.10
C THR A 166 -19.98 -16.97 -5.16
N ASN A 167 -21.16 -16.32 -5.11
CA ASN A 167 -22.48 -16.95 -5.05
C ASN A 167 -22.65 -17.88 -3.84
N THR A 168 -22.17 -17.43 -2.69
CA THR A 168 -22.19 -18.18 -1.41
C THR A 168 -23.14 -17.56 -0.38
N ASN A 169 -24.16 -16.82 -0.83
CA ASN A 169 -25.14 -16.22 0.07
C ASN A 169 -25.87 -17.30 0.90
N GLY A 170 -26.02 -17.06 2.20
CA GLY A 170 -26.63 -17.99 3.15
C GLY A 170 -25.70 -19.13 3.62
N SER A 171 -24.42 -19.11 3.25
CA SER A 171 -23.45 -20.17 3.60
C SER A 171 -22.87 -20.04 5.02
N ASN A 172 -23.10 -18.91 5.70
CA ASN A 172 -22.41 -18.54 6.94
C ASN A 172 -20.87 -18.41 6.79
N ALA A 173 -20.38 -18.21 5.56
CA ALA A 173 -18.97 -17.89 5.39
C ALA A 173 -18.62 -16.60 6.12
N ASN A 174 -17.43 -16.55 6.71
CA ASN A 174 -17.02 -15.42 7.54
C ASN A 174 -15.60 -14.92 7.29
N TYR A 175 -14.84 -15.58 6.40
CA TYR A 175 -13.45 -15.25 6.15
C TYR A 175 -13.01 -15.61 4.74
N LEU A 176 -12.58 -14.62 3.97
CA LEU A 176 -11.89 -14.77 2.68
C LEU A 176 -10.39 -14.58 2.91
N GLU A 177 -9.57 -15.52 2.45
CA GLU A 177 -8.11 -15.50 2.66
C GLU A 177 -7.36 -15.65 1.34
N MET A 178 -6.40 -14.76 1.09
CA MET A 178 -5.38 -14.95 0.08
C MET A 178 -4.26 -15.79 0.70
N GLN A 179 -4.29 -17.10 0.48
CA GLN A 179 -3.39 -18.03 1.14
C GLN A 179 -1.96 -17.96 0.58
N GLY A 180 -0.96 -18.32 1.39
CA GLY A 180 0.44 -18.34 0.97
C GLY A 180 0.81 -19.40 -0.08
N ASP A 181 -0.11 -20.29 -0.45
CA ASP A 181 0.03 -21.21 -1.59
C ASP A 181 -0.52 -20.62 -2.91
N GLY A 182 -1.03 -19.39 -2.88
CA GLY A 182 -1.60 -18.71 -4.02
C GLY A 182 -3.07 -18.99 -4.27
N ASN A 183 -3.75 -19.70 -3.36
CA ASN A 183 -5.18 -19.93 -3.45
C ASN A 183 -5.96 -18.82 -2.73
N LEU A 184 -6.98 -18.23 -3.38
CA LEU A 184 -7.95 -17.38 -2.70
C LEU A 184 -9.09 -18.28 -2.24
N VAL A 185 -9.32 -18.37 -0.93
CA VAL A 185 -10.25 -19.33 -0.34
C VAL A 185 -11.24 -18.65 0.59
N LEU A 186 -12.51 -19.03 0.47
CA LEU A 186 -13.59 -18.58 1.34
C LEU A 186 -13.97 -19.68 2.33
N TYR A 187 -14.03 -19.31 3.61
CA TYR A 187 -14.23 -20.20 4.74
C TYR A 187 -15.52 -19.93 5.50
N THR A 188 -16.13 -21.02 5.97
CA THR A 188 -17.02 -21.04 7.14
C THR A 188 -16.22 -21.54 8.35
N VAL A 189 -16.89 -21.63 9.51
CA VAL A 189 -16.32 -22.31 10.69
C VAL A 189 -16.07 -23.81 10.46
N ASP A 190 -16.76 -24.43 9.49
CA ASP A 190 -16.69 -25.85 9.18
C ASP A 190 -15.62 -26.17 8.12
N GLY A 191 -15.13 -25.16 7.39
CA GLY A 191 -14.06 -25.32 6.40
C GLY A 191 -14.22 -24.47 5.16
N ALA A 192 -13.40 -24.75 4.16
CA ALA A 192 -13.42 -24.07 2.86
C ALA A 192 -14.70 -24.44 2.08
N ILE A 193 -15.37 -23.43 1.51
CA ILE A 193 -16.59 -23.61 0.72
C ILE A 193 -16.48 -23.10 -0.72
N TRP A 194 -15.49 -22.24 -1.00
CA TRP A 194 -15.19 -21.73 -2.34
C TRP A 194 -13.69 -21.46 -2.46
N SER A 195 -13.15 -21.60 -3.68
CA SER A 195 -11.74 -21.33 -3.96
C SER A 195 -11.57 -20.88 -5.42
N SER A 196 -10.56 -20.04 -5.67
CA SER A 196 -10.11 -19.63 -7.01
C SER A 196 -9.42 -20.76 -7.80
N GLN A 197 -9.11 -21.88 -7.16
CA GLN A 197 -8.41 -23.04 -7.75
C GLN A 197 -7.00 -22.68 -8.27
N THR A 198 -6.31 -21.77 -7.59
CA THR A 198 -4.99 -21.26 -7.99
C THR A 198 -3.84 -21.76 -7.10
N ALA A 199 -4.13 -22.72 -6.21
CA ALA A 199 -3.12 -23.31 -5.33
C ALA A 199 -1.92 -23.85 -6.13
N SER A 200 -0.73 -23.56 -5.62
CA SER A 200 0.55 -23.89 -6.24
C SER A 200 1.41 -24.68 -5.26
N ASP A 201 2.16 -25.66 -5.78
CA ASP A 201 3.17 -26.41 -5.02
C ASP A 201 4.44 -25.59 -4.76
N GLN A 202 4.59 -24.46 -5.43
CA GLN A 202 5.68 -23.52 -5.19
C GLN A 202 5.44 -22.76 -3.88
N VAL A 203 6.33 -22.96 -2.92
CA VAL A 203 6.34 -22.22 -1.66
C VAL A 203 6.89 -20.80 -1.91
N THR A 204 6.06 -19.92 -2.46
CA THR A 204 6.35 -18.50 -2.62
C THR A 204 5.30 -17.69 -1.86
N LYS A 205 5.70 -16.81 -0.94
CA LYS A 205 4.74 -15.94 -0.22
C LYS A 205 4.41 -14.64 -0.96
N ASN A 206 4.65 -14.60 -2.26
CA ASN A 206 4.50 -13.39 -3.08
C ASN A 206 3.20 -13.47 -3.91
N TYR A 207 2.12 -13.94 -3.29
CA TYR A 207 0.80 -13.86 -3.89
C TYR A 207 0.08 -12.63 -3.39
N THR A 208 -0.56 -11.92 -4.32
CA THR A 208 -1.32 -10.71 -4.02
C THR A 208 -2.65 -10.75 -4.75
N LEU A 209 -3.74 -10.58 -4.02
CA LEU A 209 -5.03 -10.25 -4.61
C LEU A 209 -5.12 -8.73 -4.74
N LEU A 210 -5.26 -8.20 -5.95
CA LEU A 210 -5.31 -6.76 -6.21
C LEU A 210 -6.65 -6.39 -6.85
N LEU A 211 -7.33 -5.41 -6.25
CA LEU A 211 -8.48 -4.74 -6.85
C LEU A 211 -8.01 -3.53 -7.66
N GLN A 212 -8.14 -3.61 -8.97
CA GLN A 212 -7.61 -2.64 -9.91
C GLN A 212 -8.60 -1.51 -10.19
N ASP A 213 -8.08 -0.37 -10.64
CA ASP A 213 -8.87 0.82 -10.97
C ASP A 213 -9.72 0.69 -12.24
N ASP A 214 -9.52 -0.39 -13.00
CA ASP A 214 -10.35 -0.75 -14.15
C ASP A 214 -11.50 -1.69 -13.77
N GLY A 215 -11.64 -2.05 -12.48
CA GLY A 215 -12.71 -2.93 -12.00
C GLY A 215 -12.38 -4.42 -12.11
N ASN A 216 -11.16 -4.79 -12.45
CA ASN A 216 -10.73 -6.19 -12.41
C ASN A 216 -10.17 -6.56 -11.02
N LEU A 217 -10.49 -7.77 -10.55
CA LEU A 217 -9.89 -8.35 -9.35
C LEU A 217 -8.95 -9.47 -9.78
N VAL A 218 -7.66 -9.34 -9.48
CA VAL A 218 -6.60 -10.18 -10.06
C VAL A 218 -5.73 -10.78 -8.97
N ILE A 219 -5.46 -12.08 -9.08
CA ILE A 219 -4.42 -12.74 -8.27
C ILE A 219 -3.12 -12.68 -9.07
N TYR A 220 -2.10 -12.10 -8.44
CA TYR A 220 -0.74 -12.08 -8.94
C TYR A 220 0.13 -13.07 -8.18
N ARG A 221 1.03 -13.73 -8.92
CA ARG A 221 2.25 -14.35 -8.38
C ARG A 221 3.42 -13.48 -8.80
N ASP A 222 4.04 -12.80 -7.85
CA ASP A 222 4.96 -11.70 -8.12
C ASP A 222 4.28 -10.64 -9.02
N GLU A 223 4.68 -10.54 -10.29
CA GLU A 223 4.11 -9.61 -11.28
C GLU A 223 3.26 -10.33 -12.34
N ILE A 224 3.10 -11.65 -12.24
CA ILE A 224 2.40 -12.48 -13.23
C ILE A 224 0.95 -12.67 -12.80
N PRO A 225 -0.04 -12.21 -13.58
CA PRO A 225 -1.44 -12.49 -13.29
C PRO A 225 -1.71 -13.98 -13.53
N ILE A 226 -2.31 -14.65 -12.55
CA ILE A 226 -2.63 -16.10 -12.62
C ILE A 226 -4.13 -16.39 -12.58
N TRP A 227 -4.94 -15.42 -12.19
CA TRP A 227 -6.40 -15.49 -12.20
C TRP A 227 -6.99 -14.09 -12.18
N ALA A 228 -8.17 -13.91 -12.79
CA ALA A 228 -8.91 -12.65 -12.79
C ALA A 228 -10.42 -12.89 -12.79
N THR A 229 -11.20 -11.89 -12.37
CA THR A 229 -12.66 -11.89 -12.51
C THR A 229 -13.14 -11.55 -13.93
N ASP A 230 -12.26 -11.00 -14.77
CA ASP A 230 -12.56 -10.54 -16.14
C ASP A 230 -13.69 -9.49 -16.18
N THR A 231 -13.67 -8.56 -15.22
CA THR A 231 -14.71 -7.55 -15.00
C THR A 231 -14.32 -6.13 -15.40
N ASN A 232 -13.26 -5.95 -16.19
CA ASN A 232 -12.79 -4.64 -16.61
C ASN A 232 -13.93 -3.79 -17.21
N GLN A 233 -14.08 -2.54 -16.75
CA GLN A 233 -15.14 -1.59 -17.13
C GLN A 233 -14.62 -0.42 -17.98
#